data_AF-A0A2V9N1J6-F1
#
_entry.id   AF-A0A2V9N1J6-F1
#
_cell.length_a   1.000
_cell.length_b   1.000
_cell.length_c   1.000
_cell.angle_alpha   90.00
_cell.angle_beta   90.00
_cell.angle_gamma   90.00
#
_symmetry.space_group_name_H-M   'P 1'
#
loop_
_entity.id
_entity.type
_entity.pdbx_description
1 polymer ?
#
loop_
_entity_poly.entity_id
_entity_poly.type
_entity_poly.pdbx_seq_one_letter_code
_entity_poly.pdbx_strand_id
1 'polypeptide(L)'
;MGSQRPTASSMRNTVVTKPAAGFTLVELLVSLTLVGLLAVAIHFGVRIGTNAWAKGDDSLQRVRTIQATFDLLTRQLGSMVPYYSQQKIQASPVEVLVYQGTEKGMRFVTTFSSRSRNAGGLRLAEYFLSPSKDHKNKAFIVNERALPDDEELSQSLFTDVSREENNAVVVKFFEFRTRSDSIWLIDGVDNVQFQYFLLQDSGEPANPNAIGASAKKRERDLLPVGVGIKLHWNEAGIFSAKDFQIVIPIHVAS
;
A
#
# COMPACT_ATOMS: atom_id res chain seq x y z
N MET A 1 -62.43 107.52 -1.32
CA MET A 1 -62.85 106.31 -2.05
C MET A 1 -61.58 105.64 -2.57
N GLY A 2 -61.34 104.36 -2.27
CA GLY A 2 -60.21 103.60 -2.83
C GLY A 2 -59.13 103.19 -1.84
N SER A 3 -59.39 102.08 -1.14
CA SER A 3 -58.46 101.31 -0.32
C SER A 3 -57.48 100.51 -1.19
N GLN A 4 -56.22 100.32 -0.75
CA GLN A 4 -55.62 98.99 -0.55
C GLN A 4 -54.15 99.08 -0.08
N ARG A 5 -53.86 98.43 1.06
CA ARG A 5 -52.53 97.93 1.43
C ARG A 5 -52.36 96.47 0.91
N PRO A 6 -51.26 95.77 1.26
CA PRO A 6 -50.15 95.42 0.38
C PRO A 6 -50.19 93.93 -0.02
N THR A 7 -49.39 93.49 -0.98
CA THR A 7 -49.18 92.03 -1.16
C THR A 7 -47.70 91.70 -1.25
N ALA A 8 -47.28 90.93 -0.25
CA ALA A 8 -45.96 90.35 -0.10
C ALA A 8 -45.64 89.42 -1.28
N SER A 9 -44.44 89.57 -1.83
CA SER A 9 -43.87 88.65 -2.80
C SER A 9 -43.58 87.32 -2.11
N SER A 10 -44.40 86.31 -2.40
CA SER A 10 -44.23 84.94 -1.91
C SER A 10 -43.11 84.25 -2.69
N MET A 11 -41.95 84.06 -2.05
CA MET A 11 -40.91 83.17 -2.54
C MET A 11 -41.42 81.73 -2.50
N ARG A 12 -41.84 81.19 -3.66
CA ARG A 12 -42.12 79.77 -3.81
C ARG A 12 -40.80 79.01 -3.87
N ASN A 13 -40.48 78.32 -2.77
CA ASN A 13 -39.42 77.32 -2.74
C ASN A 13 -39.92 76.11 -3.55
N THR A 14 -39.40 75.93 -4.76
CA THR A 14 -39.66 74.74 -5.58
C THR A 14 -38.89 73.56 -4.99
N VAL A 15 -39.57 72.76 -4.18
CA VAL A 15 -39.09 71.42 -3.83
C VAL A 15 -39.06 70.62 -5.12
N VAL A 16 -37.86 70.39 -5.65
CA VAL A 16 -37.64 69.46 -6.77
C VAL A 16 -37.89 68.06 -6.24
N THR A 17 -39.15 67.60 -6.34
CA THR A 17 -39.50 66.20 -6.12
C THR A 17 -38.92 65.39 -7.27
N LYS A 18 -37.82 64.67 -7.00
CA LYS A 18 -37.24 63.72 -7.94
C LYS A 18 -38.32 62.67 -8.26
N PRO A 19 -38.66 62.42 -9.54
CA PRO A 19 -39.66 61.41 -9.86
C PRO A 19 -39.17 60.05 -9.31
N ALA A 20 -40.02 59.36 -8.56
CA ALA A 20 -39.80 57.99 -8.17
C ALA A 20 -39.80 57.15 -9.45
N ALA A 21 -38.61 56.78 -9.93
CA ALA A 21 -38.47 55.89 -11.07
C ALA A 21 -39.03 54.52 -10.68
N GLY A 22 -40.19 54.17 -11.23
CA GLY A 22 -40.76 52.83 -11.10
C GLY A 22 -39.87 51.81 -11.80
N PHE A 23 -39.68 50.65 -11.18
CA PHE A 23 -38.90 49.55 -11.74
C PHE A 23 -39.56 49.08 -13.04
N THR A 24 -38.81 49.02 -14.13
CA THR A 24 -39.38 48.53 -15.39
C THR A 24 -39.44 47.00 -15.38
N LEU A 25 -40.41 46.42 -16.08
CA LEU A 25 -40.50 44.96 -16.23
C LEU A 25 -39.23 44.39 -16.89
N VAL A 26 -38.61 45.15 -17.78
CA VAL A 26 -37.33 44.80 -18.43
C VAL A 26 -36.19 44.74 -17.41
N GLU A 27 -36.12 45.69 -16.48
CA GLU A 27 -35.08 45.71 -15.44
C GLU A 27 -35.18 44.51 -14.50
N LEU A 28 -36.40 44.10 -14.15
CA LEU A 28 -36.65 42.91 -13.33
C LEU A 28 -36.31 41.62 -14.09
N LEU A 29 -36.66 41.56 -15.39
CA LEU A 29 -36.33 40.43 -16.25
C LEU A 29 -34.81 40.28 -16.41
N VAL A 30 -34.09 41.37 -16.69
CA VAL A 30 -32.62 41.38 -16.81
C VAL A 30 -31.97 41.01 -15.48
N SER A 31 -32.47 41.51 -14.35
CA SER A 31 -31.92 41.14 -13.04
C SER A 31 -32.10 39.65 -12.75
N LEU A 32 -33.28 39.10 -13.03
CA LEU A 32 -33.57 37.68 -12.80
C LEU A 32 -32.76 36.77 -13.73
N THR A 33 -32.54 37.17 -14.99
CA THR A 33 -31.68 36.41 -15.91
C THR A 33 -30.22 36.45 -15.47
N LEU A 34 -29.70 37.60 -15.03
CA LEU A 34 -28.33 37.70 -14.50
C LEU A 34 -28.13 36.85 -13.24
N VAL A 35 -29.08 36.86 -12.31
CA VAL A 35 -29.05 36.01 -11.11
C VAL A 35 -29.11 34.53 -11.50
N GLY A 36 -29.96 34.18 -12.46
CA GLY A 36 -30.03 32.81 -13.01
C GLY A 36 -28.71 32.36 -13.63
N LEU A 37 -28.07 33.20 -14.45
CA LEU A 37 -26.76 32.92 -15.05
C LEU A 37 -25.67 32.76 -13.98
N LEU A 38 -25.67 33.63 -12.96
CA LEU A 38 -24.72 33.53 -11.85
C LEU A 38 -24.91 32.23 -11.06
N ALA A 39 -26.16 31.88 -10.75
CA ALA A 39 -26.47 30.64 -10.05
C ALA A 39 -26.03 29.39 -10.85
N VAL A 40 -26.23 29.40 -12.17
CA VAL A 40 -25.75 28.33 -13.06
C VAL A 40 -24.21 28.26 -13.06
N ALA A 41 -23.53 29.40 -13.18
CA ALA A 41 -22.06 29.43 -13.14
C ALA A 41 -21.50 28.90 -11.82
N ILE A 42 -22.08 29.30 -10.68
CA ILE A 42 -21.72 28.79 -9.35
C ILE A 42 -21.98 27.29 -9.27
N HIS A 43 -23.14 26.81 -9.74
CA HIS A 43 -23.47 25.39 -9.73
C HIS A 43 -22.46 24.55 -10.51
N PHE A 44 -22.05 25.02 -11.70
CA PHE A 44 -20.98 24.37 -12.48
C PHE A 44 -19.64 24.39 -11.76
N GLY A 45 -19.25 25.53 -11.17
CA GLY A 45 -18.01 25.65 -10.41
C GLY A 45 -17.95 24.67 -9.24
N VAL A 46 -19.05 24.57 -8.47
CA VAL A 46 -19.17 23.61 -7.36
C VAL A 46 -19.08 22.18 -7.88
N ARG A 47 -19.84 21.81 -8.93
CA ARG A 47 -19.84 20.46 -9.49
C ARG A 47 -18.46 20.04 -10.02
N ILE A 48 -17.74 20.95 -10.67
CA ILE A 48 -16.38 20.70 -11.15
C ILE A 48 -15.43 20.53 -9.97
N GLY A 49 -15.50 21.41 -8.98
CA GLY A 49 -14.69 21.35 -7.77
C GLY A 49 -14.86 20.05 -6.99
N THR A 50 -16.11 19.62 -6.78
CA THR A 50 -16.41 18.36 -6.06
C THR A 50 -15.90 17.14 -6.82
N ASN A 51 -16.07 17.12 -8.15
CA ASN A 51 -15.59 16.00 -8.97
C ASN A 51 -14.06 15.93 -9.02
N ALA A 52 -13.40 17.08 -9.15
CA ALA A 52 -11.94 17.16 -9.13
C ALA A 52 -11.38 16.72 -7.77
N TRP A 53 -12.01 17.14 -6.67
CA TRP A 53 -11.63 16.72 -5.33
C TRP A 53 -11.84 15.22 -5.11
N ALA A 54 -13.00 14.68 -5.48
CA ALA A 54 -13.26 13.24 -5.37
C ALA A 54 -12.22 12.40 -6.13
N LYS A 55 -11.86 12.81 -7.35
CA LYS A 55 -10.81 12.14 -8.13
C LYS A 55 -9.42 12.27 -7.51
N GLY A 56 -9.12 13.42 -6.91
CA GLY A 56 -7.89 13.65 -6.18
C GLY A 56 -7.77 12.78 -4.93
N ASP A 57 -8.84 12.69 -4.14
CA ASP A 57 -8.89 11.91 -2.90
C ASP A 57 -8.68 10.41 -3.15
N ASP A 58 -9.38 9.86 -4.16
CA ASP A 58 -9.23 8.46 -4.57
C ASP A 58 -7.80 8.13 -5.03
N SER A 59 -7.16 9.06 -5.74
CA SER A 59 -5.76 8.89 -6.17
C SER A 59 -4.78 8.96 -4.99
N LEU A 60 -5.02 9.86 -4.03
CA LEU A 60 -4.23 9.96 -2.81
C LEU A 60 -4.39 8.73 -1.92
N GLN A 61 -5.61 8.19 -1.82
CA GLN A 61 -5.87 6.98 -1.05
C GLN A 61 -5.09 5.78 -1.61
N ARG A 62 -5.07 5.59 -2.94
CA ARG A 62 -4.22 4.56 -3.56
C ARG A 62 -2.77 4.70 -3.14
N VAL A 63 -2.18 5.89 -3.30
CA VAL A 63 -0.77 6.15 -2.96
C VAL A 63 -0.49 5.83 -1.48
N ARG A 64 -1.38 6.21 -0.57
CA ARG A 64 -1.26 5.89 0.87
C ARG A 64 -1.28 4.39 1.13
N THR A 65 -2.18 3.64 0.50
CA THR A 65 -2.25 2.18 0.63
C THR A 65 -0.95 1.52 0.20
N ILE A 66 -0.36 2.01 -0.88
CA ILE A 66 0.90 1.47 -1.43
C ILE A 66 2.08 1.82 -0.53
N GLN A 67 2.16 3.06 -0.04
CA GLN A 67 3.18 3.46 0.93
C GLN A 67 3.08 2.62 2.20
N ALA A 68 1.88 2.43 2.75
CA ALA A 68 1.65 1.58 3.91
C ALA A 68 2.05 0.12 3.65
N THR A 69 1.80 -0.39 2.44
CA THR A 69 2.21 -1.73 2.02
C THR A 69 3.73 -1.88 2.03
N PHE A 70 4.45 -0.92 1.45
CA PHE A 70 5.92 -0.97 1.40
C PHE A 70 6.56 -0.73 2.76
N ASP A 71 5.99 0.11 3.59
CA ASP A 71 6.42 0.29 4.98
C ASP A 71 6.27 -1.02 5.77
N LEU A 72 5.15 -1.73 5.58
CA LEU A 72 4.94 -3.04 6.20
C LEU A 72 5.97 -4.08 5.70
N LEU A 73 6.14 -4.19 4.39
CA LEU A 73 7.15 -5.07 3.77
C LEU A 73 8.55 -4.78 4.31
N THR A 74 8.95 -3.51 4.32
CA THR A 74 10.27 -3.07 4.79
C THR A 74 10.48 -3.43 6.25
N ARG A 75 9.45 -3.26 7.10
CA ARG A 75 9.52 -3.64 8.51
C ARG A 75 9.58 -5.15 8.70
N GLN A 76 8.79 -5.95 7.99
CA GLN A 76 8.79 -7.41 8.12
C GLN A 76 10.09 -8.02 7.59
N LEU A 77 10.54 -7.61 6.40
CA LEU A 77 11.80 -8.06 5.81
C LEU A 77 13.00 -7.58 6.63
N GLY A 78 13.00 -6.32 7.10
CA GLY A 78 14.07 -5.78 7.95
C GLY A 78 14.13 -6.41 9.35
N SER A 79 13.09 -7.14 9.77
CA SER A 79 13.04 -7.87 11.04
C SER A 79 12.93 -9.39 10.83
N MET A 80 13.29 -9.84 9.62
CA MET A 80 13.41 -11.25 9.27
C MET A 80 14.53 -11.87 10.10
N VAL A 81 14.28 -13.08 10.58
CA VAL A 81 15.24 -13.85 11.37
C VAL A 81 15.40 -15.25 10.77
N PRO A 82 16.62 -15.81 10.78
CA PRO A 82 16.78 -17.22 10.44
C PRO A 82 16.11 -18.06 11.53
N TYR A 83 15.16 -18.90 11.13
CA TYR A 83 14.51 -19.85 12.02
C TYR A 83 14.64 -21.26 11.44
N TYR A 84 15.17 -22.17 12.24
CA TYR A 84 15.35 -23.57 11.87
C TYR A 84 14.34 -24.42 12.63
N SER A 85 13.54 -25.16 11.88
CA SER A 85 12.57 -26.11 12.42
C SER A 85 13.20 -27.50 12.51
N GLN A 86 12.99 -28.20 13.63
CA GLN A 86 13.46 -29.57 13.83
C GLN A 86 12.51 -30.55 13.15
N GLN A 87 12.93 -31.07 12.01
CA GLN A 87 12.18 -32.04 11.21
C GLN A 87 12.80 -33.44 11.35
N LYS A 88 12.10 -34.47 10.84
CA LYS A 88 12.59 -35.86 10.88
C LYS A 88 12.61 -36.46 9.49
N ILE A 89 13.76 -37.00 9.09
CA ILE A 89 13.92 -37.80 7.86
C ILE A 89 14.34 -39.20 8.29
N GLN A 90 13.52 -40.22 7.99
CA GLN A 90 13.80 -41.61 8.38
C GLN A 90 14.19 -41.74 9.87
N ALA A 91 13.41 -41.09 10.75
CA ALA A 91 13.64 -40.99 12.20
C ALA A 91 14.90 -40.24 12.67
N SER A 92 15.72 -39.72 11.75
CA SER A 92 16.86 -38.87 12.09
C SER A 92 16.45 -37.39 12.12
N PRO A 93 16.79 -36.64 13.19
CA PRO A 93 16.50 -35.21 13.26
C PRO A 93 17.29 -34.44 12.21
N VAL A 94 16.66 -33.42 11.64
CA VAL A 94 17.26 -32.51 10.67
C VAL A 94 16.75 -31.09 10.88
N GLU A 95 17.66 -30.12 10.80
CA GLU A 95 17.30 -28.71 10.87
C GLU A 95 16.95 -28.20 9.47
N VAL A 96 15.75 -27.64 9.36
CA VAL A 96 15.22 -27.08 8.11
C VAL A 96 15.00 -25.58 8.29
N LEU A 97 15.66 -24.77 7.47
CA LEU A 97 15.42 -23.33 7.45
C LEU A 97 13.99 -23.03 6.97
N VAL A 98 13.24 -22.27 7.78
CA VAL A 98 11.89 -21.80 7.44
C VAL A 98 12.00 -20.52 6.62
N TYR A 99 12.47 -20.70 5.38
CA TYR A 99 12.55 -19.66 4.37
C TYR A 99 12.31 -20.26 2.99
N GLN A 100 11.56 -19.55 2.16
CA GLN A 100 11.40 -19.87 0.75
C GLN A 100 11.26 -18.58 -0.05
N GLY A 101 12.16 -18.34 -1.00
CA GLY A 101 12.01 -17.32 -2.03
C GLY A 101 11.76 -17.98 -3.38
N THR A 102 10.64 -17.67 -4.03
CA THR A 102 10.30 -18.16 -5.38
C THR A 102 9.84 -17.02 -6.27
N GLU A 103 9.69 -17.28 -7.56
CA GLU A 103 9.06 -16.35 -8.51
C GLU A 103 7.59 -16.03 -8.16
N LYS A 104 6.89 -16.93 -7.45
CA LYS A 104 5.47 -16.78 -7.09
C LYS A 104 5.25 -15.98 -5.82
N GLY A 105 6.28 -15.91 -4.97
CA GLY A 105 6.16 -15.35 -3.64
C GLY A 105 7.31 -15.74 -2.73
N MET A 106 7.28 -15.17 -1.53
CA MET A 106 8.24 -15.41 -0.47
C MET A 106 7.54 -15.81 0.82
N ARG A 107 8.24 -16.62 1.61
CA ARG A 107 7.84 -17.01 2.96
C ARG A 107 9.05 -16.95 3.88
N PHE A 108 8.88 -16.36 5.06
CA PHE A 108 9.96 -16.20 6.02
C PHE A 108 9.44 -15.98 7.43
N VAL A 109 10.33 -16.14 8.41
CA VAL A 109 10.05 -15.84 9.80
C VAL A 109 10.48 -14.41 10.14
N THR A 110 9.61 -13.67 10.82
CA THR A 110 9.83 -12.27 11.22
C THR A 110 9.43 -12.04 12.67
N THR A 111 10.06 -11.07 13.32
CA THR A 111 9.67 -10.62 14.67
C THR A 111 8.62 -9.50 14.64
N PHE A 112 8.31 -8.94 13.46
CA PHE A 112 7.34 -7.86 13.32
C PHE A 112 5.95 -8.38 12.92
N SER A 113 4.94 -8.04 13.71
CA SER A 113 3.54 -8.34 13.35
C SER A 113 2.87 -7.21 12.56
N SER A 114 2.19 -7.57 11.46
CA SER A 114 1.38 -6.65 10.67
C SER A 114 0.14 -6.13 11.42
N ARG A 115 -0.39 -6.92 12.37
CA ARG A 115 -1.65 -6.65 13.08
C ARG A 115 -1.47 -5.99 14.44
N SER A 116 -0.34 -6.21 15.10
CA SER A 116 -0.10 -5.67 16.43
C SER A 116 1.36 -5.35 16.64
N ARG A 117 1.65 -4.06 16.81
CA ARG A 117 3.00 -3.54 17.07
C ARG A 117 3.64 -4.15 18.33
N ASN A 118 2.83 -4.63 19.28
CA ASN A 118 3.29 -5.18 20.56
C ASN A 118 3.00 -6.68 20.70
N ALA A 119 2.56 -7.35 19.64
CA ALA A 119 2.44 -8.80 19.69
C ALA A 119 3.85 -9.37 19.59
N GLY A 120 4.46 -9.63 20.75
CA GLY A 120 5.72 -10.35 20.83
C GLY A 120 5.64 -11.73 20.17
N GLY A 121 6.82 -12.33 19.98
CA GLY A 121 6.97 -13.65 19.39
C GLY A 121 7.25 -13.62 17.89
N LEU A 122 7.58 -14.79 17.35
CA LEU A 122 7.89 -14.98 15.95
C LEU A 122 6.61 -15.15 15.13
N ARG A 123 6.65 -14.65 13.89
CA ARG A 123 5.57 -14.71 12.91
C ARG A 123 6.07 -15.38 11.66
N LEU A 124 5.21 -16.21 11.07
CA LEU A 124 5.41 -16.71 9.71
C LEU A 124 4.63 -15.80 8.75
N ALA A 125 5.36 -15.10 7.89
CA ALA A 125 4.79 -14.22 6.87
C ALA A 125 4.94 -14.86 5.49
N GLU A 126 3.90 -14.74 4.66
CA GLU A 126 3.88 -15.23 3.28
C GLU A 126 3.34 -14.13 2.36
N TYR A 127 4.15 -13.69 1.40
CA TYR A 127 3.76 -12.68 0.42
C TYR A 127 3.68 -13.29 -0.96
N PHE A 128 2.54 -13.13 -1.62
CA PHE A 128 2.28 -13.69 -2.93
C PHE A 128 1.12 -12.98 -3.62
N LEU A 129 0.91 -13.31 -4.89
CA LEU A 129 -0.18 -12.79 -5.69
C LEU A 129 -1.36 -13.77 -5.64
N SER A 130 -2.57 -13.25 -5.38
CA SER A 130 -3.79 -14.06 -5.33
C SER A 130 -4.93 -13.42 -6.14
N PRO A 131 -5.88 -14.18 -6.71
CA PRO A 131 -7.06 -13.61 -7.34
C PRO A 131 -7.80 -12.67 -6.37
N SER A 132 -8.13 -11.45 -6.79
CA SER A 132 -8.88 -10.49 -5.96
C SER A 132 -10.33 -10.95 -5.77
N LYS A 133 -11.02 -10.36 -4.79
CA LYS A 133 -12.43 -10.67 -4.46
C LYS A 133 -13.40 -10.43 -5.62
N ASP A 134 -13.10 -9.49 -6.51
CA ASP A 134 -13.90 -9.22 -7.73
C ASP A 134 -13.52 -10.14 -8.90
N HIS A 135 -12.56 -11.06 -8.72
CA HIS A 135 -12.07 -12.04 -9.71
C HIS A 135 -11.55 -11.49 -11.06
N LYS A 136 -11.63 -10.18 -11.30
CA LYS A 136 -11.16 -9.53 -12.53
C LYS A 136 -9.65 -9.34 -12.52
N ASN A 137 -9.12 -8.90 -11.39
CA ASN A 137 -7.71 -8.62 -11.21
C ASN A 137 -7.14 -9.47 -10.08
N LYS A 138 -5.82 -9.58 -10.00
CA LYS A 138 -5.18 -10.18 -8.82
C LYS A 138 -4.89 -9.09 -7.80
N ALA A 139 -4.48 -9.52 -6.62
CA ALA A 139 -4.12 -8.66 -5.52
C ALA A 139 -2.84 -9.18 -4.87
N PHE A 140 -1.97 -8.24 -4.54
CA PHE A 140 -0.81 -8.55 -3.73
C PHE A 140 -1.26 -8.65 -2.28
N ILE A 141 -0.98 -9.78 -1.63
CA ILE A 141 -1.49 -10.09 -0.30
C ILE A 141 -0.39 -10.59 0.62
N VAL A 142 -0.68 -10.57 1.92
CA VAL A 142 0.13 -11.21 2.94
C VAL A 142 -0.72 -12.14 3.81
N ASN A 143 -0.24 -13.37 3.98
CA ASN A 143 -0.66 -14.24 5.06
C ASN A 143 0.28 -14.04 6.23
N GLU A 144 -0.27 -13.91 7.43
CA GLU A 144 0.51 -13.83 8.65
C GLU A 144 -0.15 -14.65 9.75
N ARG A 145 0.64 -15.52 10.38
CA ARG A 145 0.26 -16.22 11.62
C ARG A 145 1.38 -16.19 12.65
N ALA A 146 1.03 -16.46 13.90
CA ALA A 146 2.05 -16.82 14.90
C ALA A 146 2.86 -18.01 14.39
N LEU A 147 4.17 -18.02 14.64
CA LEU A 147 5.02 -19.14 14.25
C LEU A 147 4.54 -20.41 14.97
N PRO A 148 4.09 -21.44 14.23
CA PRO A 148 3.70 -22.70 14.84
C PRO A 148 4.90 -23.48 15.38
N ASP A 149 4.64 -24.52 16.17
CA ASP A 149 5.67 -25.48 16.54
C ASP A 149 6.12 -26.35 15.35
N ASP A 150 7.18 -27.12 15.57
CA ASP A 150 7.79 -27.91 14.51
C ASP A 150 6.88 -29.02 13.96
N GLU A 151 5.94 -29.52 14.76
CA GLU A 151 4.97 -30.54 14.35
C GLU A 151 3.92 -29.93 13.42
N GLU A 152 3.32 -28.80 13.78
CA GLU A 152 2.37 -28.09 12.90
C GLU A 152 3.07 -27.56 11.64
N LEU A 153 4.32 -27.10 11.74
CA LEU A 153 5.12 -26.74 10.56
C LEU A 153 5.30 -27.94 9.63
N SER A 154 5.62 -29.12 10.15
CA SER A 154 5.79 -30.35 9.34
C SER A 154 4.56 -30.67 8.49
N GLN A 155 3.35 -30.42 9.03
CA GLN A 155 2.09 -30.76 8.38
C GLN A 155 1.55 -29.65 7.47
N SER A 156 1.83 -28.38 7.81
CA SER A 156 1.20 -27.23 7.15
C SER A 156 2.14 -26.48 6.19
N LEU A 157 3.44 -26.63 6.37
CA LEU A 157 4.45 -25.85 5.63
C LEU A 157 5.17 -26.67 4.57
N PHE A 158 5.54 -27.91 4.92
CA PHE A 158 6.36 -28.78 4.09
C PHE A 158 5.51 -29.88 3.44
N THR A 159 5.66 -30.06 2.13
CA THR A 159 5.08 -31.20 1.41
C THR A 159 5.99 -32.43 1.49
N ASP A 160 7.30 -32.20 1.45
CA ASP A 160 8.32 -33.25 1.50
C ASP A 160 9.61 -32.68 2.09
N VAL A 161 10.26 -33.47 2.94
CA VAL A 161 11.59 -33.19 3.49
C VAL A 161 12.40 -34.47 3.29
N SER A 162 13.36 -34.44 2.39
CA SER A 162 14.12 -35.62 1.99
C SER A 162 15.62 -35.33 1.92
N ARG A 163 16.43 -36.39 1.95
CA ARG A 163 17.87 -36.32 1.70
C ARG A 163 18.15 -36.83 0.29
N GLU A 164 18.87 -36.05 -0.49
CA GLU A 164 19.40 -36.49 -1.78
C GLU A 164 20.61 -37.43 -1.63
N GLU A 165 21.05 -38.04 -2.74
CA GLU A 165 22.18 -38.97 -2.78
C GLU A 165 23.50 -38.36 -2.27
N ASN A 166 23.66 -37.04 -2.45
CA ASN A 166 24.80 -36.26 -1.94
C ASN A 166 24.67 -35.90 -0.44
N ASN A 167 23.68 -36.46 0.28
CA ASN A 167 23.35 -36.15 1.66
C ASN A 167 22.84 -34.71 1.90
N ALA A 168 22.50 -33.96 0.85
CA ALA A 168 21.89 -32.65 0.96
C ALA A 168 20.42 -32.78 1.37
N VAL A 169 19.97 -31.88 2.24
CA VAL A 169 18.58 -31.83 2.70
C VAL A 169 17.80 -30.98 1.72
N VAL A 170 16.78 -31.58 1.10
CA VAL A 170 15.88 -30.91 0.16
C VAL A 170 14.50 -30.79 0.78
N VAL A 171 13.95 -29.59 0.68
CA VAL A 171 12.69 -29.22 1.31
C VAL A 171 11.74 -28.71 0.24
N LYS A 172 10.57 -29.34 0.13
CA LYS A 172 9.49 -28.89 -0.73
C LYS A 172 8.41 -28.28 0.13
N PHE A 173 7.96 -27.08 -0.24
CA PHE A 173 6.94 -26.34 0.48
C PHE A 173 5.57 -26.53 -0.17
N PHE A 174 4.50 -26.33 0.61
CA PHE A 174 3.19 -26.15 0.02
C PHE A 174 3.11 -24.85 -0.78
N GLU A 175 2.41 -24.90 -1.91
CA GLU A 175 2.04 -23.73 -2.71
C GLU A 175 1.30 -22.68 -1.86
N PHE A 176 1.50 -21.41 -2.20
CA PHE A 176 0.83 -20.30 -1.53
C PHE A 176 -0.68 -20.36 -1.76
N ARG A 177 -1.45 -20.19 -0.68
CA ARG A 177 -2.92 -20.21 -0.71
C ARG A 177 -3.48 -19.11 0.16
N THR A 178 -4.54 -18.47 -0.32
CA THR A 178 -5.31 -17.53 0.49
C THR A 178 -5.94 -18.24 1.67
N ARG A 179 -5.88 -17.58 2.81
CA ARG A 179 -6.54 -17.96 4.04
C ARG A 179 -7.67 -16.98 4.37
N SER A 180 -8.56 -17.35 5.28
CA SER A 180 -9.61 -16.45 5.78
C SER A 180 -9.05 -15.21 6.48
N ASP A 181 -7.84 -15.31 7.04
CA ASP A 181 -7.07 -14.25 7.67
C ASP A 181 -6.02 -13.63 6.73
N SER A 182 -6.18 -13.69 5.41
CA SER A 182 -5.28 -12.98 4.49
C SER A 182 -5.51 -11.47 4.56
N ILE A 183 -4.43 -10.69 4.54
CA ILE A 183 -4.51 -9.22 4.42
C ILE A 183 -4.27 -8.84 2.96
N TRP A 184 -5.22 -8.13 2.38
CA TRP A 184 -5.17 -7.62 1.01
C TRP A 184 -4.43 -6.29 1.02
N LEU A 185 -3.25 -6.25 0.39
CA LEU A 185 -2.38 -5.08 0.47
C LEU A 185 -2.67 -4.11 -0.68
N ILE A 186 -2.65 -4.64 -1.91
CA ILE A 186 -2.88 -3.85 -3.12
C ILE A 186 -3.77 -4.66 -4.07
N ASP A 187 -4.95 -4.14 -4.34
CA ASP A 187 -5.85 -4.69 -5.36
C ASP A 187 -5.48 -4.17 -6.76
N GLY A 188 -5.90 -4.91 -7.79
CA GLY A 188 -5.73 -4.50 -9.17
C GLY A 188 -4.36 -4.82 -9.78
N VAL A 189 -3.49 -5.54 -9.06
CA VAL A 189 -2.17 -5.92 -9.56
C VAL A 189 -2.32 -7.11 -10.50
N ASP A 190 -1.76 -7.04 -11.71
CA ASP A 190 -1.84 -8.13 -12.68
C ASP A 190 -0.72 -9.16 -12.50
N ASN A 191 0.48 -8.65 -12.19
CA ASN A 191 1.67 -9.46 -11.99
C ASN A 191 2.60 -8.90 -10.91
N VAL A 192 3.32 -9.80 -10.26
CA VAL A 192 4.38 -9.49 -9.28
C VAL A 192 5.59 -10.34 -9.61
N GLN A 193 6.77 -9.71 -9.63
CA GLN A 193 8.05 -10.40 -9.79
C GLN A 193 8.89 -10.17 -8.54
N PHE A 194 9.50 -11.25 -8.06
CA PHE A 194 10.42 -11.24 -6.94
C PHE A 194 11.84 -11.54 -7.41
N GLN A 195 12.80 -10.79 -6.89
CA GLN A 195 14.22 -10.98 -7.12
C GLN A 195 14.90 -11.05 -5.75
N TYR A 196 15.66 -12.12 -5.50
CA TYR A 196 16.33 -12.33 -4.22
C TYR A 196 17.82 -12.12 -4.40
N PHE A 197 18.40 -11.21 -3.62
CA PHE A 197 19.84 -10.94 -3.64
C PHE A 197 20.48 -11.71 -2.50
N LEU A 198 21.46 -12.57 -2.82
CA LEU A 198 22.22 -13.37 -1.85
C LEU A 198 23.62 -12.78 -1.68
N LEU A 199 24.22 -12.98 -0.51
CA LEU A 199 25.60 -12.59 -0.27
C LEU A 199 26.51 -13.53 -1.07
N GLN A 200 27.32 -12.99 -1.98
CA GLN A 200 28.28 -13.79 -2.71
C GLN A 200 29.57 -13.90 -1.89
N ASP A 201 29.98 -15.12 -1.52
CA ASP A 201 31.22 -15.32 -0.77
C ASP A 201 32.40 -14.87 -1.64
N SER A 202 33.00 -13.73 -1.28
CA SER A 202 34.29 -13.32 -1.86
C SER A 202 35.29 -14.40 -1.49
N GLY A 203 35.78 -15.16 -2.48
CA GLY A 203 36.62 -16.35 -2.31
C GLY A 203 38.00 -16.10 -1.68
N GLU A 204 38.01 -15.60 -0.45
CA GLU A 204 39.19 -15.56 0.40
C GLU A 204 39.45 -17.01 0.88
N PRO A 205 40.64 -17.59 0.63
CA PRO A 205 40.92 -18.97 0.96
C PRO A 205 40.69 -19.17 2.46
N ALA A 206 39.80 -20.12 2.79
CA ALA A 206 39.45 -20.47 4.15
C ALA A 206 40.72 -20.66 4.98
N ASN A 207 40.96 -19.76 5.94
CA ASN A 207 42.04 -19.92 6.90
C ASN A 207 41.77 -21.20 7.69
N PRO A 208 42.61 -22.25 7.57
CA PRO A 208 42.38 -23.54 8.22
C PRO A 208 42.36 -23.48 9.75
N ASN A 209 42.76 -22.34 10.34
CA ASN A 209 42.76 -22.11 11.79
C ASN A 209 41.53 -21.35 12.32
N ALA A 210 40.55 -21.01 11.47
CA ALA A 210 39.31 -20.34 11.91
C ALA A 210 38.32 -21.33 12.53
N ILE A 211 38.64 -21.83 13.73
CA ILE A 211 37.75 -22.68 14.51
C ILE A 211 36.59 -21.82 15.04
N GLY A 212 35.40 -21.97 14.44
CA GLY A 212 34.14 -21.38 14.94
C GLY A 212 33.41 -20.44 13.98
N ALA A 213 34.04 -19.94 12.91
CA ALA A 213 33.40 -18.99 12.00
C ALA A 213 32.55 -19.66 10.88
N SER A 214 32.78 -20.94 10.58
CA SER A 214 32.18 -21.57 9.38
C SER A 214 30.70 -21.93 9.51
N ALA A 215 30.14 -22.12 10.71
CA ALA A 215 28.71 -22.47 10.87
C ALA A 215 27.81 -21.23 10.87
N LYS A 216 28.14 -20.22 11.70
CA LYS A 216 27.43 -18.93 11.77
C LYS A 216 27.57 -18.08 10.49
N LYS A 217 28.60 -18.34 9.65
CA LYS A 217 28.74 -17.74 8.30
C LYS A 217 27.78 -18.38 7.30
N ARG A 218 27.65 -19.72 7.28
CA ARG A 218 26.68 -20.45 6.43
C ARG A 218 25.22 -20.10 6.76
N GLU A 219 24.88 -19.84 8.02
CA GLU A 219 23.54 -19.39 8.44
C GLU A 219 23.14 -18.04 7.82
N ARG A 220 24.11 -17.13 7.59
CA ARG A 220 23.88 -15.83 6.94
C ARG A 220 23.78 -15.92 5.41
N ASP A 221 24.39 -16.94 4.82
CA ASP A 221 24.41 -17.13 3.36
C ASP A 221 23.11 -17.71 2.80
N LEU A 222 22.20 -18.20 3.66
CA LEU A 222 20.94 -18.82 3.25
C LEU A 222 19.75 -17.85 3.16
N LEU A 223 19.86 -16.68 3.80
CA LEU A 223 18.86 -15.63 3.74
C LEU A 223 19.25 -14.55 2.71
N PRO A 224 18.27 -13.92 2.04
CA PRO A 224 18.56 -12.83 1.13
C PRO A 224 19.04 -11.59 1.88
N VAL A 225 20.07 -10.92 1.34
CA VAL A 225 20.54 -9.60 1.78
C VAL A 225 19.66 -8.47 1.23
N GLY A 226 18.78 -8.78 0.28
CA GLY A 226 17.77 -7.87 -0.21
C GLY A 226 16.74 -8.58 -1.07
N VAL A 227 15.58 -7.95 -1.22
CA VAL A 227 14.50 -8.44 -2.09
C VAL A 227 14.04 -7.31 -2.99
N GLY A 228 14.12 -7.53 -4.30
CA GLY A 228 13.50 -6.70 -5.32
C GLY A 228 12.07 -7.17 -5.57
N ILE A 229 11.11 -6.24 -5.55
CA ILE A 229 9.71 -6.50 -5.86
C ILE A 229 9.30 -5.56 -6.99
N LYS A 230 8.80 -6.14 -8.08
CA LYS A 230 8.24 -5.39 -9.21
C LYS A 230 6.77 -5.74 -9.37
N LEU A 231 5.92 -4.72 -9.33
CA LEU A 231 4.48 -4.79 -9.51
C LEU A 231 4.12 -4.25 -10.90
N HIS A 232 3.17 -4.91 -11.57
CA HIS A 232 2.68 -4.53 -12.89
C HIS A 232 1.14 -4.42 -12.92
N TRP A 233 0.65 -3.37 -13.60
CA TRP A 233 -0.77 -3.11 -13.88
C TRP A 233 -0.99 -2.97 -15.39
N ASN A 234 -2.03 -3.62 -15.91
CA ASN A 234 -2.43 -3.58 -17.32
C ASN A 234 -3.11 -2.26 -17.68
N GLU A 235 -3.96 -1.76 -16.79
CA GLU A 235 -4.59 -0.43 -16.88
C GLU A 235 -3.69 0.65 -16.25
N ALA A 236 -4.18 1.90 -16.19
CA ALA A 236 -3.47 2.97 -15.48
C ALA A 236 -3.34 2.59 -13.99
N GLY A 237 -2.17 2.09 -13.61
CA GLY A 237 -1.83 1.73 -12.24
C GLY A 237 -1.58 2.97 -11.39
N ILE A 238 -0.56 2.89 -10.55
CA ILE A 238 -0.20 3.97 -9.62
C ILE A 238 0.45 5.11 -10.39
N PHE A 239 0.09 6.36 -10.12
CA PHE A 239 0.66 7.54 -10.79
C PHE A 239 0.50 7.52 -12.33
N SER A 240 -0.48 6.79 -12.85
CA SER A 240 -0.62 6.49 -14.29
C SER A 240 0.55 5.68 -14.88
N ALA A 241 1.44 5.14 -14.04
CA ALA A 241 2.48 4.20 -14.42
C ALA A 241 1.94 2.76 -14.36
N LYS A 242 2.40 1.94 -15.30
CA LYS A 242 2.07 0.51 -15.37
C LYS A 242 3.02 -0.36 -14.56
N ASP A 243 4.20 0.16 -14.24
CA ASP A 243 5.24 -0.56 -13.51
C ASP A 243 5.63 0.21 -12.26
N PHE A 244 5.82 -0.52 -11.16
CA PHE A 244 6.43 -0.02 -9.95
C PHE A 244 7.47 -1.03 -9.47
N GLN A 245 8.67 -0.57 -9.10
CA GLN A 245 9.72 -1.43 -8.58
C GLN A 245 10.34 -0.84 -7.33
N ILE A 246 10.62 -1.69 -6.36
CA ILE A 246 11.36 -1.36 -5.14
C ILE A 246 12.39 -2.45 -4.85
N VAL A 247 13.51 -2.06 -4.26
CA VAL A 247 14.49 -2.99 -3.67
C VAL A 247 14.54 -2.70 -2.18
N ILE A 248 14.29 -3.72 -1.38
CA ILE A 248 14.28 -3.64 0.08
C ILE A 248 15.53 -4.35 0.58
N PRO A 249 16.51 -3.62 1.14
CA PRO A 249 17.67 -4.24 1.78
C PRO A 249 17.24 -4.93 3.08
N ILE A 250 17.90 -6.04 3.38
CA ILE A 250 17.67 -6.83 4.58
C ILE A 250 18.97 -6.83 5.39
N HIS A 251 18.89 -6.24 6.58
CA HIS A 251 19.97 -6.30 7.54
C HIS A 251 19.74 -7.49 8.46
N VAL A 252 20.48 -8.57 8.23
CA VAL A 252 20.49 -9.69 9.18
C VAL A 252 21.21 -9.22 10.44
N ALA A 253 20.47 -8.99 11.53
CA ALA A 253 21.06 -8.62 12.81
C ALA A 253 22.01 -9.74 13.29
N SER A 254 23.24 -9.36 13.63
CA SER A 254 24.40 -10.24 13.91
C SER A 254 24.43 -10.82 15.32
#